data_AF-A0A9W6WIU3-F1
#
_entry.id   AF-A0A9W6WIU3-F1
#
_cell.length_a   1.000
_cell.length_b   1.000
_cell.length_c   1.000
_cell.angle_alpha   90.00
_cell.angle_beta   90.00
_cell.angle_gamma   90.00
#
_symmetry.space_group_name_H-M   'P 1'
#
loop_
_entity.id
_entity.type
_entity.pdbx_description
1 polymer ?
#
loop_
_entity_poly.entity_id
_entity_poly.type
_entity_poly.pdbx_seq_one_letter_code
_entity_poly.pdbx_strand_id
1 'polypeptide(L)'
;MGSKDALAFLASPEVVAASAVLGKIGSPEEVLGKPCNPATEVIKTVTVNPKPIEENEKSESESSESSSGVLPGFPESIEGELVLCDADNINTDGIYPGKYTYQDDVPREKMAQVCMENYDSEFGSKTKAGDIIISGFNFGTGSSREQAATCILARDIKLVVSGSFGNIFSRNSINNALLTLEIPELINILRNKYKDSEPELTRRTGWFLKWDVPKSLVTVKDSQGEIVLEQKVGELGTNLQEIIIQGGLEGWVRSELKKEESSA
;
A
#
# COMPACT_ATOMS: atom_id res chain seq x y z
N MET A 1 10.28 2.03 -16.80
CA MET A 1 11.25 2.22 -17.91
C MET A 1 12.00 0.91 -18.11
N GLY A 2 12.02 0.38 -19.33
CA GLY A 2 13.05 -0.55 -19.78
C GLY A 2 13.17 -1.91 -19.06
N SER A 3 14.35 -2.53 -19.26
CA SER A 3 14.77 -3.81 -18.67
C SER A 3 14.84 -3.74 -17.14
N LYS A 4 14.60 -4.87 -16.45
CA LYS A 4 14.79 -5.00 -14.99
C LYS A 4 16.23 -4.74 -14.56
N ASP A 5 17.20 -4.94 -15.47
CA ASP A 5 18.63 -4.76 -15.20
C ASP A 5 19.12 -3.34 -15.54
N ALA A 6 18.22 -2.44 -15.96
CA ALA A 6 18.61 -1.08 -16.32
C ALA A 6 18.95 -0.25 -15.08
N LEU A 7 20.13 0.37 -15.08
CA LEU A 7 20.50 1.37 -14.08
C LEU A 7 19.99 2.75 -14.53
N ALA A 8 19.05 3.32 -13.77
CA ALA A 8 18.48 4.63 -14.02
C ALA A 8 18.95 5.63 -12.96
N PHE A 9 19.49 6.77 -13.41
CA PHE A 9 19.94 7.85 -12.54
C PHE A 9 19.15 9.11 -12.86
N LEU A 10 18.59 9.75 -11.83
CA LEU A 10 17.92 11.04 -11.97
C LEU A 10 18.95 12.16 -11.82
N ALA A 11 18.95 13.09 -12.76
CA ALA A 11 19.82 14.27 -12.75
C ALA A 11 19.09 15.47 -13.37
N SER A 12 19.67 16.66 -13.25
CA SER A 12 19.14 17.84 -13.94
C SER A 12 19.19 17.65 -15.45
N PRO A 13 18.32 18.32 -16.23
CA PRO A 13 18.32 18.22 -17.69
C PRO A 13 19.70 18.53 -18.31
N GLU A 14 20.46 19.46 -17.71
CA GLU A 14 21.80 19.84 -18.16
C GLU A 14 22.81 18.69 -17.98
N VAL A 15 22.79 18.01 -16.83
CA VAL A 15 23.66 16.86 -16.57
C VAL A 15 23.28 15.67 -17.46
N VAL A 16 21.98 15.46 -17.72
CA VAL A 16 21.52 14.43 -18.66
C VAL A 16 22.03 14.72 -20.07
N ALA A 17 21.90 15.96 -20.55
CA ALA A 17 22.39 16.37 -21.86
C ALA A 17 23.92 16.23 -21.98
N ALA A 18 24.66 16.68 -20.96
CA ALA A 18 26.11 16.54 -20.91
C ALA A 18 26.54 15.07 -20.94
N SER A 19 25.90 14.23 -20.12
CA SER A 19 26.19 12.80 -20.07
C SER A 19 25.92 12.10 -21.41
N ALA A 20 24.86 12.50 -22.11
CA ALA A 20 24.54 11.99 -23.44
C ALA A 20 25.59 12.36 -24.49
N VAL A 21 26.12 13.60 -24.44
CA VAL A 21 27.20 14.06 -25.33
C VAL A 21 28.51 13.34 -25.03
N LEU A 22 28.82 13.12 -23.74
CA LEU A 22 30.08 12.50 -23.29
C LEU A 22 30.08 10.97 -23.42
N GLY A 23 28.91 10.33 -23.54
CA GLY A 23 28.78 8.87 -23.54
C GLY A 23 29.05 8.21 -22.18
N LYS A 24 29.12 9.00 -21.11
CA LYS A 24 29.31 8.59 -19.72
C LYS A 24 28.63 9.60 -18.80
N ILE A 25 28.36 9.24 -17.55
CA ILE A 25 27.86 10.21 -16.56
C ILE A 25 28.91 11.32 -16.39
N GLY A 26 28.54 12.55 -16.71
CA GLY A 26 29.45 13.71 -16.74
C GLY A 26 28.73 15.04 -16.60
N SER A 27 29.48 16.10 -16.27
CA SER A 27 28.92 17.43 -16.02
C SER A 27 28.93 18.30 -17.28
N PRO A 28 28.09 19.36 -17.35
CA PRO A 28 28.12 20.32 -18.45
C PRO A 28 29.50 20.96 -18.70
N GLU A 29 30.31 21.16 -17.66
CA GLU A 29 31.66 21.73 -17.75
C GLU A 29 32.63 20.80 -18.48
N GLU A 30 32.50 19.49 -18.29
CA GLU A 30 33.35 18.48 -18.94
C GLU A 30 33.16 18.47 -20.45
N VAL A 31 31.93 18.76 -20.92
CA VAL A 31 31.64 18.96 -22.35
C VAL A 31 32.49 20.09 -22.94
N LEU A 32 32.81 21.11 -22.14
CA LEU A 32 33.64 22.25 -22.54
C LEU A 32 35.14 22.04 -22.27
N GLY A 33 35.56 20.81 -21.96
CA GLY A 33 36.95 20.48 -21.63
C GLY A 33 37.43 21.06 -20.29
N LYS A 34 36.50 21.55 -19.46
CA LYS A 34 36.81 22.04 -18.12
C LYS A 34 36.69 20.88 -17.13
N PRO A 35 37.56 20.79 -16.11
CA PRO A 35 37.40 19.78 -15.07
C PRO A 35 36.06 19.98 -14.37
N CYS A 36 35.38 18.88 -14.06
CA CYS A 36 34.21 18.91 -13.18
C CYS A 36 34.64 19.53 -11.85
N ASN A 37 34.06 20.67 -11.49
CA ASN A 37 34.36 21.31 -10.23
C ASN A 37 33.69 20.47 -9.13
N PRO A 38 34.44 19.86 -8.19
CA PRO A 38 33.87 19.07 -7.11
C PRO A 38 33.31 20.00 -6.02
N ALA A 39 32.51 21.00 -6.42
CA ALA A 39 31.88 21.94 -5.51
C ALA A 39 30.89 21.18 -4.64
N THR A 40 31.41 20.67 -3.52
CA THR A 40 30.69 20.07 -2.40
C THR A 40 30.26 21.12 -1.38
N GLU A 41 30.53 22.40 -1.66
CA GLU A 41 30.10 23.49 -0.81
C GLU A 41 28.57 23.59 -0.84
N VAL A 42 27.97 23.45 0.33
CA VAL A 42 26.54 23.68 0.53
C VAL A 42 26.29 25.17 0.30
N ILE A 43 25.89 25.51 -0.93
CA ILE A 43 25.63 26.89 -1.35
C ILE A 43 24.35 27.44 -0.72
N LYS A 44 23.50 26.55 -0.19
CA LYS A 44 22.23 26.91 0.45
C LYS A 44 21.79 25.80 1.40
N THR A 45 21.60 26.15 2.66
CA THR A 45 20.98 25.27 3.66
C THR A 45 19.51 25.66 3.77
N VAL A 46 18.61 24.70 3.53
CA VAL A 46 17.20 24.86 3.84
C VAL A 46 17.00 24.38 5.27
N THR A 47 16.71 25.31 6.19
CA THR A 47 16.26 24.94 7.53
C THR A 47 14.85 24.44 7.42
N VAL A 48 14.67 23.12 7.52
CA VAL A 48 13.34 22.53 7.71
C VAL A 48 12.91 22.91 9.12
N ASN A 49 11.91 23.79 9.23
CA ASN A 49 11.30 24.06 10.52
C ASN A 49 10.75 22.72 11.06
N PRO A 50 10.98 22.40 12.35
CA PRO A 50 10.28 21.27 12.95
C PRO A 50 8.79 21.47 12.69
N LYS A 51 8.13 20.40 12.24
CA LYS A 51 6.67 20.34 12.25
C LYS A 51 6.25 20.83 13.64
N PRO A 52 5.26 21.74 13.77
CA PRO A 52 4.75 22.10 15.07
C PRO A 52 4.55 20.80 15.84
N ILE A 53 5.20 20.69 17.00
CA ILE A 53 4.76 19.72 17.98
C ILE A 53 3.39 20.26 18.33
N GLU A 54 2.36 19.70 17.70
CA GLU A 54 1.08 19.61 18.39
C GLU A 54 1.42 18.82 19.63
N GLU A 55 1.75 19.54 20.71
CA GLU A 55 1.44 19.04 22.02
C GLU A 55 -0.01 18.64 21.88
N ASN A 56 -0.28 17.34 22.02
CA ASN A 56 -1.62 16.88 22.36
C ASN A 56 -1.97 17.48 23.73
N GLU A 57 -2.12 18.80 23.80
CA GLU A 57 -3.22 19.36 24.55
C GLU A 57 -4.43 18.70 23.93
N LYS A 58 -5.15 17.94 24.75
CA LYS A 58 -6.47 17.44 24.45
C LYS A 58 -7.31 18.64 23.99
N SER A 59 -7.30 18.95 22.71
CA SER A 59 -8.43 19.58 22.07
C SER A 59 -9.49 18.50 22.10
N GLU A 60 -10.42 18.61 23.05
CA GLU A 60 -11.77 18.13 22.88
C GLU A 60 -12.32 18.79 21.61
N SER A 61 -11.92 18.26 20.44
CA SER A 61 -12.82 18.23 19.31
C SER A 61 -14.01 17.44 19.83
N GLU A 62 -15.17 18.09 19.87
CA GLU A 62 -16.45 17.45 20.12
C GLU A 62 -16.54 16.26 19.16
N SER A 63 -16.12 15.10 19.66
CA SER A 63 -16.43 13.82 19.09
C SER A 63 -17.93 13.76 19.17
N SER A 64 -18.59 13.97 18.04
CA SER A 64 -19.86 13.31 17.79
C SER A 64 -19.65 11.86 18.18
N GLU A 65 -20.33 11.42 19.24
CA GLU A 65 -20.28 10.05 19.76
C GLU A 65 -20.53 9.07 18.62
N SER A 66 -19.48 8.58 17.97
CA SER A 66 -19.60 7.52 16.98
C SER A 66 -19.60 6.22 17.78
N SER A 67 -20.81 5.73 18.03
CA SER A 67 -21.08 4.45 18.69
C SER A 67 -20.12 3.35 18.21
N SER A 68 -19.48 2.70 19.17
CA SER A 68 -18.53 1.57 19.07
C SER A 68 -19.14 0.26 18.55
N GLY A 69 -20.05 0.35 17.59
CA GLY A 69 -20.76 -0.78 16.99
C GLY A 69 -20.24 -1.10 15.59
N VAL A 70 -20.27 -2.39 15.24
CA VAL A 70 -20.20 -2.81 13.84
C VAL A 70 -21.55 -2.52 13.18
N LEU A 71 -21.53 -1.78 12.08
CA LEU A 71 -22.75 -1.46 11.35
C LEU A 71 -23.35 -2.71 10.69
N PRO A 72 -24.70 -2.79 10.60
CA PRO A 72 -25.36 -3.86 9.85
C PRO A 72 -24.82 -3.94 8.41
N GLY A 73 -24.30 -5.11 8.03
CA GLY A 73 -23.71 -5.35 6.71
C GLY A 73 -22.17 -5.23 6.66
N PHE A 74 -21.53 -4.68 7.69
CA PHE A 74 -20.08 -4.75 7.83
C PHE A 74 -19.67 -6.08 8.48
N PRO A 75 -18.60 -6.76 8.03
CA PRO A 75 -18.18 -8.03 8.62
C PRO A 75 -17.70 -7.85 10.08
N GLU A 76 -18.24 -8.64 11.00
CA GLU A 76 -17.78 -8.67 12.41
C GLU A 76 -16.35 -9.22 12.55
N SER A 77 -15.93 -10.05 11.60
CA SER A 77 -14.54 -10.51 11.53
C SER A 77 -14.06 -10.72 10.11
N ILE A 78 -12.77 -10.48 9.91
CA ILE A 78 -12.07 -10.72 8.65
C ILE A 78 -10.95 -11.70 8.95
N GLU A 79 -10.89 -12.78 8.20
CA GLU A 79 -9.90 -13.83 8.39
C GLU A 79 -9.38 -14.36 7.06
N GLY A 80 -8.13 -14.82 7.06
CA GLY A 80 -7.48 -15.34 5.86
C GLY A 80 -6.06 -15.81 6.14
N GLU A 81 -5.52 -16.58 5.20
CA GLU A 81 -4.11 -16.99 5.25
C GLU A 81 -3.22 -15.81 4.86
N LEU A 82 -2.14 -15.60 5.61
CA LEU A 82 -1.13 -14.60 5.31
C LEU A 82 -0.25 -15.05 4.14
N VAL A 83 -0.25 -14.25 3.07
CA VAL A 83 0.65 -14.39 1.93
C VAL A 83 1.70 -13.29 2.02
N LEU A 84 2.92 -13.67 2.37
CA LEU A 84 4.04 -12.77 2.56
C LEU A 84 4.65 -12.36 1.22
N CYS A 85 4.60 -11.06 0.95
CA CYS A 85 5.35 -10.38 -0.11
C CYS A 85 6.49 -9.61 0.56
N ASP A 86 7.63 -10.28 0.80
CA ASP A 86 8.72 -9.72 1.61
C ASP A 86 9.58 -8.71 0.82
N ALA A 87 9.03 -7.51 0.67
CA ALA A 87 9.74 -6.36 0.14
C ALA A 87 9.23 -5.08 0.78
N ASP A 88 10.15 -4.15 1.01
CA ASP A 88 9.81 -2.76 1.32
C ASP A 88 9.61 -1.98 0.01
N ASN A 89 8.80 -0.93 0.06
CA ASN A 89 8.54 -0.02 -1.06
C ASN A 89 7.97 -0.72 -2.31
N ILE A 90 7.14 -1.76 -2.13
CA ILE A 90 6.33 -2.29 -3.23
C ILE A 90 5.47 -1.14 -3.74
N ASN A 91 5.80 -0.64 -4.92
CA ASN A 91 5.17 0.53 -5.50
C ASN A 91 3.94 0.15 -6.33
N THR A 92 3.16 1.14 -6.75
CA THR A 92 1.96 0.91 -7.55
C THR A 92 2.25 0.28 -8.92
N ASP A 93 3.47 0.34 -9.46
CA ASP A 93 3.86 -0.41 -10.67
C ASP A 93 4.07 -1.89 -10.38
N GLY A 94 4.60 -2.23 -9.20
CA GLY A 94 4.74 -3.61 -8.72
C GLY A 94 3.37 -4.27 -8.54
N ILE A 95 2.40 -3.52 -8.02
CA ILE A 95 1.03 -3.99 -7.77
C ILE A 95 0.19 -4.06 -9.06
N TYR A 96 0.18 -2.99 -9.86
CA TYR A 96 -0.57 -2.94 -11.11
C TYR A 96 0.31 -2.40 -12.24
N PRO A 97 0.69 -3.24 -13.23
CA PRO A 97 1.65 -2.83 -14.24
C PRO A 97 1.20 -1.61 -15.05
N GLY A 98 2.07 -0.60 -15.17
CA GLY A 98 1.81 0.64 -15.91
C GLY A 98 1.30 0.45 -17.36
N LYS A 99 1.64 -0.68 -18.00
CA LYS A 99 1.19 -1.03 -19.37
C LYS A 99 -0.35 -1.18 -19.49
N TYR A 100 -1.05 -1.41 -18.37
CA TYR A 100 -2.51 -1.52 -18.33
C TYR A 100 -3.19 -0.26 -17.80
N THR A 101 -2.46 0.76 -17.36
CA THR A 101 -3.02 1.93 -16.67
C THR A 101 -3.90 2.81 -17.56
N TYR A 102 -3.58 2.91 -18.85
CA TYR A 102 -4.30 3.77 -19.80
C TYR A 102 -5.30 2.98 -20.65
N GLN A 103 -5.80 1.87 -20.12
CA GLN A 103 -6.86 1.05 -20.72
C GLN A 103 -8.09 1.23 -19.84
N ASP A 104 -9.12 1.89 -20.35
CA ASP A 104 -10.27 2.31 -19.53
C ASP A 104 -11.19 1.13 -19.16
N ASP A 105 -11.29 0.12 -20.03
CA ASP A 105 -12.23 -1.01 -19.89
C ASP A 105 -11.53 -2.34 -19.57
N VAL A 106 -10.54 -2.33 -18.67
CA VAL A 106 -9.89 -3.58 -18.25
C VAL A 106 -10.89 -4.41 -17.41
N PRO A 107 -11.30 -5.60 -17.88
CA PRO A 107 -12.29 -6.39 -17.15
C PRO A 107 -11.73 -6.90 -15.82
N ARG A 108 -12.61 -7.17 -14.85
CA ARG A 108 -12.23 -7.61 -13.49
C ARG A 108 -11.31 -8.82 -13.52
N GLU A 109 -11.58 -9.79 -14.39
CA GLU A 109 -10.78 -10.99 -14.54
C GLU A 109 -9.36 -10.66 -14.99
N LYS A 110 -9.22 -9.67 -15.88
CA LYS A 110 -7.91 -9.22 -16.34
C LYS A 110 -7.19 -8.45 -15.25
N MET A 111 -7.87 -7.57 -14.51
CA MET A 111 -7.30 -6.89 -13.34
C MET A 111 -6.79 -7.90 -12.30
N ALA A 112 -7.57 -8.94 -12.01
CA ALA A 112 -7.21 -10.01 -11.10
C ALA A 112 -5.97 -10.80 -11.60
N GLN A 113 -5.90 -11.05 -12.91
CA GLN A 113 -4.79 -11.75 -13.54
C GLN A 113 -3.47 -10.98 -13.43
N VAL A 114 -3.50 -9.66 -13.60
CA VAL A 114 -2.29 -8.81 -13.67
C VAL A 114 -1.87 -8.24 -12.32
N CYS A 115 -2.68 -8.43 -11.29
CA CYS A 115 -2.37 -8.02 -9.92
C CYS A 115 -1.06 -8.65 -9.46
N MET A 116 -0.14 -7.78 -9.01
CA MET A 116 1.23 -8.08 -8.57
C MET A 116 2.16 -8.68 -9.64
N GLU A 117 1.78 -8.66 -10.93
CA GLU A 117 2.54 -9.29 -12.04
C GLU A 117 3.99 -8.77 -12.14
N ASN A 118 4.19 -7.46 -11.89
CA ASN A 118 5.51 -6.84 -11.95
C ASN A 118 6.36 -7.14 -10.71
N TYR A 119 5.71 -7.37 -9.56
CA TYR A 119 6.38 -7.82 -8.34
C TYR A 119 6.81 -9.29 -8.48
N ASP A 120 5.85 -10.18 -8.72
CA ASP A 120 6.05 -11.61 -8.89
C ASP A 120 5.07 -12.15 -9.94
N SER A 121 5.58 -12.65 -11.06
CA SER A 121 4.77 -13.23 -12.13
C SER A 121 4.00 -14.49 -11.71
N GLU A 122 4.42 -15.15 -10.63
CA GLU A 122 3.75 -16.31 -10.06
C GLU A 122 2.76 -15.95 -8.94
N PHE A 123 2.63 -14.67 -8.57
CA PHE A 123 1.69 -14.24 -7.53
C PHE A 123 0.27 -14.76 -7.79
N GLY A 124 -0.12 -14.76 -9.07
CA GLY A 124 -1.43 -15.21 -9.51
C GLY A 124 -1.73 -16.68 -9.25
N SER A 125 -0.73 -17.57 -9.31
CA SER A 125 -0.89 -19.00 -9.02
C SER A 125 -0.69 -19.32 -7.54
N LYS A 126 0.01 -18.46 -6.80
CA LYS A 126 0.31 -18.64 -5.36
C LYS A 126 -0.76 -18.09 -4.43
N THR A 127 -1.72 -17.32 -4.94
CA THR A 127 -2.79 -16.69 -4.14
C THR A 127 -4.19 -17.14 -4.58
N LYS A 128 -5.13 -17.11 -3.64
CA LYS A 128 -6.55 -17.45 -3.85
C LYS A 128 -7.46 -16.42 -3.17
N ALA A 129 -8.74 -16.45 -3.52
CA ALA A 129 -9.75 -15.62 -2.89
C ALA A 129 -9.75 -15.77 -1.37
N GLY A 130 -9.87 -14.66 -0.63
CA GLY A 130 -9.86 -14.64 0.83
C GLY A 130 -8.48 -14.69 1.49
N ASP A 131 -7.39 -14.82 0.72
CA ASP A 131 -6.04 -14.61 1.27
C ASP A 131 -5.88 -13.16 1.76
N ILE A 132 -4.89 -12.95 2.63
CA ILE A 132 -4.49 -11.64 3.14
C ILE A 132 -3.05 -11.37 2.66
N ILE A 133 -2.85 -10.29 1.91
CA ILE A 133 -1.50 -9.87 1.53
C ILE A 133 -0.83 -9.28 2.77
N ILE A 134 0.39 -9.71 3.07
CA ILE A 134 1.25 -9.07 4.05
C ILE A 134 2.58 -8.66 3.44
N SER A 135 3.00 -7.42 3.63
CA SER A 135 4.21 -6.88 3.02
C SER A 135 5.01 -6.01 3.97
N GLY A 136 6.20 -5.57 3.53
CA GLY A 136 7.14 -4.77 4.29
C GLY A 136 6.65 -3.35 4.59
N PHE A 137 7.54 -2.37 4.54
CA PHE A 137 7.21 -0.96 4.80
C PHE A 137 6.88 -0.21 3.50
N ASN A 138 6.05 0.83 3.60
CA ASN A 138 5.71 1.75 2.50
C ASN A 138 5.08 1.04 1.28
N PHE A 139 4.14 0.12 1.53
CA PHE A 139 3.38 -0.59 0.50
C PHE A 139 2.46 0.37 -0.28
N GLY A 140 2.38 0.20 -1.60
CA GLY A 140 1.58 1.05 -2.48
C GLY A 140 2.22 2.42 -2.75
N THR A 141 3.53 2.56 -2.56
CA THR A 141 4.21 3.84 -2.81
C THR A 141 4.25 4.22 -4.31
N GLY A 142 4.54 5.48 -4.62
CA GLY A 142 4.67 5.97 -5.99
C GLY A 142 3.41 6.61 -6.56
N SER A 143 3.08 6.29 -7.80
CA SER A 143 2.04 7.00 -8.56
C SER A 143 0.62 6.78 -8.01
N SER A 144 -0.28 7.75 -8.24
CA SER A 144 -1.69 7.74 -7.79
C SER A 144 -2.61 6.82 -8.61
N ARG A 145 -2.17 5.59 -8.88
CA ARG A 145 -2.99 4.59 -9.59
C ARG A 145 -3.99 3.97 -8.64
N GLU A 146 -5.27 4.25 -8.87
CA GLU A 146 -6.37 3.62 -8.15
C GLU A 146 -6.47 2.12 -8.43
N GLN A 147 -6.05 1.70 -9.64
CA GLN A 147 -6.06 0.31 -10.08
C GLN A 147 -5.23 -0.62 -9.19
N ALA A 148 -4.25 -0.09 -8.45
CA ALA A 148 -3.49 -0.87 -7.47
C ALA A 148 -4.37 -1.41 -6.33
N ALA A 149 -5.42 -0.68 -5.92
CA ALA A 149 -6.37 -1.17 -4.93
C ALA A 149 -7.42 -2.08 -5.59
N THR A 150 -7.96 -1.69 -6.74
CA THR A 150 -9.05 -2.44 -7.39
C THR A 150 -8.59 -3.79 -7.94
N CYS A 151 -7.32 -3.95 -8.36
CA CYS A 151 -6.81 -5.24 -8.83
C CYS A 151 -6.65 -6.26 -7.70
N ILE A 152 -6.33 -5.80 -6.48
CA ILE A 152 -6.29 -6.64 -5.28
C ILE A 152 -7.71 -7.11 -4.95
N LEU A 153 -8.67 -6.20 -4.94
CA LEU A 153 -10.09 -6.52 -4.77
C LEU A 153 -10.61 -7.44 -5.87
N ALA A 154 -10.13 -7.29 -7.12
CA ALA A 154 -10.47 -8.15 -8.25
C ALA A 154 -10.05 -9.61 -8.03
N ARG A 155 -9.01 -9.85 -7.23
CA ARG A 155 -8.59 -11.20 -6.77
C ARG A 155 -9.38 -11.71 -5.55
N ASP A 156 -10.41 -10.99 -5.13
CA ASP A 156 -11.18 -11.27 -3.93
C ASP A 156 -10.33 -11.30 -2.64
N ILE A 157 -9.27 -10.49 -2.62
CA ILE A 157 -8.45 -10.19 -1.43
C ILE A 157 -8.99 -8.90 -0.84
N LYS A 158 -9.48 -8.97 0.40
CA LYS A 158 -10.20 -7.86 1.05
C LYS A 158 -9.35 -7.06 2.03
N LEU A 159 -8.19 -7.59 2.41
CA LEU A 159 -7.33 -7.02 3.44
C LEU A 159 -5.86 -7.10 3.02
N VAL A 160 -5.16 -5.97 3.18
CA VAL A 160 -3.70 -5.89 3.08
C VAL A 160 -3.14 -5.47 4.44
N VAL A 161 -2.11 -6.17 4.89
CA VAL A 161 -1.35 -5.85 6.11
C VAL A 161 0.04 -5.40 5.71
N SER A 162 0.56 -4.37 6.35
CA SER A 162 1.87 -3.81 6.02
C SER A 162 2.55 -3.25 7.26
N GLY A 163 3.86 -3.03 7.19
CA GLY A 163 4.55 -2.22 8.20
C GLY A 163 4.17 -0.73 8.09
N SER A 164 3.90 -0.26 6.87
CA SER A 164 3.29 1.05 6.61
C SER A 164 2.78 1.13 5.17
N PHE A 165 1.92 2.12 4.88
CA PHE A 165 1.40 2.36 3.53
C PHE A 165 1.80 3.72 2.96
N GLY A 166 1.87 3.82 1.63
CA GLY A 166 1.95 5.09 0.95
C GLY A 166 0.63 5.86 1.07
N ASN A 167 0.68 7.13 1.49
CA ASN A 167 -0.51 7.95 1.78
C ASN A 167 -1.60 7.92 0.68
N ILE A 168 -1.18 7.99 -0.59
CA ILE A 168 -2.12 7.99 -1.73
C ILE A 168 -2.79 6.62 -1.88
N PHE A 169 -2.02 5.54 -1.71
CA PHE A 169 -2.57 4.18 -1.74
C PHE A 169 -3.56 3.97 -0.60
N SER A 170 -3.25 4.39 0.63
CA SER A 170 -4.17 4.27 1.77
C SER A 170 -5.52 4.93 1.50
N ARG A 171 -5.51 6.15 0.93
CA ARG A 171 -6.74 6.84 0.54
C ARG A 171 -7.49 6.10 -0.57
N ASN A 172 -6.79 5.64 -1.61
CA ASN A 172 -7.41 4.90 -2.69
C ASN A 172 -8.00 3.56 -2.21
N SER A 173 -7.36 2.90 -1.26
CA SER A 173 -7.87 1.68 -0.64
C SER A 173 -9.22 1.92 0.04
N ILE A 174 -9.33 2.96 0.87
CA ILE A 174 -10.60 3.37 1.48
C ILE A 174 -11.65 3.68 0.40
N ASN A 175 -11.28 4.47 -0.62
CA ASN A 175 -12.20 4.86 -1.70
C ASN A 175 -12.78 3.66 -2.44
N ASN A 176 -12.05 2.54 -2.53
CA ASN A 176 -12.45 1.35 -3.26
C ASN A 176 -12.93 0.20 -2.35
N ALA A 177 -13.02 0.45 -1.04
CA ALA A 177 -13.33 -0.56 -0.03
C ALA A 177 -12.31 -1.71 0.12
N LEU A 178 -11.03 -1.44 -0.15
CA LEU A 178 -9.93 -2.31 0.26
C LEU A 178 -9.50 -1.94 1.68
N LEU A 179 -9.53 -2.92 2.60
CA LEU A 179 -9.10 -2.70 3.98
C LEU A 179 -7.59 -2.81 4.10
N THR A 180 -7.03 -1.99 4.98
CA THR A 180 -5.59 -1.93 5.26
C THR A 180 -5.33 -1.91 6.75
N LEU A 181 -4.33 -2.67 7.21
CA LEU A 181 -3.87 -2.67 8.60
C LEU A 181 -2.35 -2.48 8.67
N GLU A 182 -1.90 -1.56 9.54
CA GLU A 182 -0.48 -1.38 9.83
C GLU A 182 -0.10 -2.18 11.08
N ILE A 183 0.71 -3.23 10.90
CA ILE A 183 1.17 -4.12 11.98
C ILE A 183 2.68 -4.37 11.82
N PRO A 184 3.54 -3.38 12.13
CA PRO A 184 4.99 -3.50 11.96
C PRO A 184 5.61 -4.70 12.68
N GLU A 185 5.10 -5.04 13.87
CA GLU A 185 5.58 -6.16 14.67
C GLU A 185 5.42 -7.50 13.95
N LEU A 186 4.29 -7.71 13.28
CA LEU A 186 4.03 -8.93 12.52
C LEU A 186 5.02 -9.12 11.36
N ILE A 187 5.43 -8.03 10.71
CA ILE A 187 6.44 -8.06 9.64
C ILE A 187 7.78 -8.54 10.20
N ASN A 188 8.19 -8.00 11.35
CA ASN A 188 9.44 -8.39 12.00
C ASN A 188 9.42 -9.86 12.42
N ILE A 189 8.30 -10.36 12.95
CA ILE A 189 8.13 -11.78 13.31
C ILE A 189 8.29 -12.68 12.07
N LEU A 190 7.60 -12.35 10.97
CA LEU A 190 7.67 -13.12 9.72
C LEU A 190 9.07 -13.10 9.10
N ARG A 191 9.72 -11.93 9.05
CA ARG A 191 11.11 -11.81 8.55
C ARG A 191 12.09 -12.62 9.38
N ASN A 192 11.97 -12.58 10.71
CA ASN A 192 12.81 -13.39 11.59
C ASN A 192 12.60 -14.90 11.37
N LYS A 193 11.33 -15.33 11.17
CA LYS A 193 11.00 -16.73 10.88
C LYS A 193 11.62 -17.23 9.58
N TYR A 194 11.60 -16.43 8.53
CA TYR A 194 12.07 -16.82 7.19
C TYR A 194 13.49 -16.34 6.86
N LYS A 195 14.22 -15.80 7.85
CA LYS A 195 15.56 -15.22 7.66
C LYS A 195 16.55 -16.17 6.96
N ASP A 196 16.51 -17.46 7.31
CA ASP A 196 17.41 -18.49 6.78
C ASP A 196 16.72 -19.37 5.71
N SER A 197 15.54 -18.97 5.24
CA SER A 197 14.81 -19.68 4.16
C SER A 197 15.26 -19.19 2.79
N GLU A 198 15.09 -20.03 1.77
CA GLU A 198 15.34 -19.64 0.37
C GLU A 198 14.52 -18.39 0.00
N PRO A 199 15.13 -17.39 -0.66
CA PRO A 199 14.43 -16.19 -1.08
C PRO A 199 13.23 -16.53 -1.98
N GLU A 200 12.06 -16.05 -1.58
CA GLU A 200 10.83 -16.21 -2.34
C GLU A 200 10.08 -14.87 -2.30
N LEU A 201 9.68 -14.36 -3.47
CA LEU A 201 8.96 -13.09 -3.56
C LEU A 201 7.58 -13.22 -2.90
N THR A 202 6.77 -14.18 -3.36
CA THR A 202 5.44 -14.46 -2.78
C THR A 202 5.44 -15.78 -2.04
N ARG A 203 5.33 -15.74 -0.70
CA ARG A 203 5.33 -16.93 0.15
C ARG A 203 3.98 -17.15 0.82
N ARG A 204 3.37 -18.32 0.63
CA ARG A 204 2.27 -18.78 1.48
C ARG A 204 2.84 -19.22 2.83
N THR A 205 2.42 -18.55 3.90
CA THR A 205 3.02 -18.78 5.22
C THR A 205 2.39 -19.96 5.97
N GLY A 206 1.15 -20.34 5.60
CA GLY A 206 0.30 -21.22 6.41
C GLY A 206 -0.20 -20.58 7.70
N TRP A 207 0.13 -19.31 7.96
CA TRP A 207 -0.34 -18.57 9.13
C TRP A 207 -1.67 -17.92 8.81
N PHE A 208 -2.56 -17.86 9.80
CA PHE A 208 -3.88 -17.27 9.66
C PHE A 208 -4.00 -16.04 10.53
N LEU A 209 -4.40 -14.94 9.91
CA LEU A 209 -4.78 -13.72 10.62
C LEU A 209 -6.29 -13.69 10.77
N LYS A 210 -6.75 -13.32 11.95
CA LYS A 210 -8.13 -12.96 12.24
C LYS A 210 -8.17 -11.57 12.85
N TRP A 211 -8.95 -10.69 12.25
CA TRP A 211 -9.30 -9.38 12.81
C TRP A 211 -10.73 -9.43 13.34
N ASP A 212 -10.88 -9.33 14.66
CA ASP A 212 -12.15 -9.12 15.35
C ASP A 212 -12.43 -7.61 15.37
N VAL A 213 -13.36 -7.18 14.53
CA VAL A 213 -13.66 -5.76 14.30
C VAL A 213 -14.30 -5.11 15.53
N PRO A 214 -15.34 -5.71 16.17
CA PRO A 214 -15.91 -5.15 17.40
C PRO A 214 -14.88 -4.96 18.52
N LYS A 215 -13.91 -5.86 18.66
CA LYS A 215 -12.88 -5.77 19.70
C LYS A 215 -11.66 -4.96 19.26
N SER A 216 -11.58 -4.59 17.99
CA SER A 216 -10.40 -4.01 17.36
C SER A 216 -9.13 -4.81 17.68
N LEU A 217 -9.23 -6.13 17.61
CA LEU A 217 -8.19 -7.07 18.01
C LEU A 217 -7.78 -7.92 16.83
N VAL A 218 -6.49 -7.96 16.54
CA VAL A 218 -5.90 -8.87 15.58
C VAL A 218 -5.22 -10.01 16.32
N THR A 219 -5.57 -11.24 15.93
CA THR A 219 -4.90 -12.47 16.39
C THR A 219 -4.30 -13.16 15.18
N VAL A 220 -3.03 -13.52 15.26
CA VAL A 220 -2.34 -14.33 14.25
C VAL A 220 -2.01 -15.67 14.84
N LYS A 221 -2.33 -16.73 14.10
CA LYS A 221 -1.99 -18.12 14.43
C LYS A 221 -1.04 -18.70 13.40
N ASP A 222 -0.11 -19.51 13.85
CA ASP A 222 0.79 -20.23 12.96
C ASP A 222 0.10 -21.44 12.29
N SER A 223 0.88 -22.20 11.52
CA SER A 223 0.41 -23.42 10.83
C SER A 223 -0.02 -24.56 11.78
N GLN A 224 0.38 -24.50 13.06
CA GLN A 224 0.00 -25.47 14.09
C GLN A 224 -1.23 -25.00 14.89
N GLY A 225 -1.66 -23.74 14.68
CA GLY A 225 -2.78 -23.13 15.38
C GLY A 225 -2.37 -22.39 16.66
N GLU A 226 -1.08 -22.26 16.94
CA GLU A 226 -0.57 -21.51 18.10
C GLU A 226 -0.64 -20.01 17.84
N ILE A 227 -1.06 -19.24 18.85
CA ILE A 227 -1.11 -17.78 18.75
C ILE A 227 0.31 -17.23 18.79
N VAL A 228 0.71 -16.56 17.72
CA VAL A 228 2.04 -15.95 17.58
C VAL A 228 2.03 -14.44 17.76
N LEU A 229 0.87 -13.81 17.59
CA LEU A 229 0.67 -12.39 17.84
C LEU A 229 -0.78 -12.15 18.25
N GLU A 230 -0.96 -11.32 19.27
CA GLU A 230 -2.24 -10.70 19.60
C GLU A 230 -2.00 -9.21 19.81
N GLN A 231 -2.64 -8.37 18.99
CA GLN A 231 -2.38 -6.94 18.97
C GLN A 231 -3.68 -6.15 18.80
N LYS A 232 -3.90 -5.16 19.67
CA LYS A 232 -4.97 -4.19 19.50
C LYS A 232 -4.63 -3.22 18.35
N VAL A 233 -5.57 -3.03 17.44
CA VAL A 233 -5.44 -2.11 16.29
C VAL A 233 -6.41 -0.93 16.44
N GLY A 234 -6.30 0.06 15.55
CA GLY A 234 -7.21 1.20 15.53
C GLY A 234 -8.66 0.78 15.25
N GLU A 235 -9.61 1.49 15.86
CA GLU A 235 -11.03 1.24 15.65
C GLU A 235 -11.47 1.75 14.26
N LEU A 236 -12.37 1.02 13.60
CA LEU A 236 -12.99 1.47 12.37
C LEU A 236 -14.17 2.38 12.69
N GLY A 237 -14.00 3.68 12.46
CA GLY A 237 -15.07 4.66 12.62
C GLY A 237 -16.28 4.35 11.73
N THR A 238 -17.48 4.73 12.20
CA THR A 238 -18.76 4.48 11.52
C THR A 238 -18.77 4.91 10.06
N ASN A 239 -18.26 6.11 9.76
CA ASN A 239 -18.18 6.64 8.40
C ASN A 239 -17.38 5.74 7.46
N LEU A 240 -16.27 5.18 7.95
CA LEU A 240 -15.46 4.27 7.16
C LEU A 240 -16.23 2.97 6.93
N GLN A 241 -16.88 2.42 7.96
CA GLN A 241 -17.71 1.22 7.80
C GLN A 241 -18.82 1.42 6.75
N GLU A 242 -19.51 2.58 6.73
CA GLU A 242 -20.52 2.90 5.73
C GLU A 242 -19.96 2.90 4.30
N ILE A 243 -18.79 3.54 4.11
CA ILE A 243 -18.09 3.57 2.82
C ILE A 243 -17.79 2.15 2.36
N ILE A 244 -17.25 1.30 3.25
CA ILE A 244 -16.92 -0.09 2.91
C ILE A 244 -18.17 -0.91 2.58
N ILE A 245 -19.25 -0.77 3.36
CA ILE A 245 -20.53 -1.48 3.11
C ILE A 245 -21.06 -1.17 1.71
N GLN A 246 -20.95 0.08 1.27
CA GLN A 246 -21.42 0.52 -0.04
C GLN A 246 -20.45 0.20 -1.19
N GLY A 247 -19.38 -0.57 -0.92
CA GLY A 247 -18.40 -0.97 -1.93
C GLY A 247 -17.44 0.15 -2.34
N GLY A 248 -17.28 1.16 -1.48
CA GLY A 248 -16.38 2.28 -1.68
C GLY A 248 -17.09 3.64 -1.68
N LEU A 249 -16.30 4.68 -1.84
CA LEU A 249 -16.76 6.07 -1.74
C LEU A 249 -17.78 6.41 -2.83
N GLU A 250 -17.59 5.90 -4.05
CA GLU A 250 -18.56 6.11 -5.13
C GLU A 250 -19.92 5.50 -4.79
N GLY A 251 -19.94 4.27 -4.28
CA GLY A 251 -21.17 3.60 -3.87
C GLY A 251 -21.86 4.34 -2.73
N TRP A 252 -21.08 4.83 -1.77
CA TRP A 252 -21.60 5.65 -0.67
C TRP A 252 -22.24 6.95 -1.17
N VAL A 253 -21.55 7.72 -2.03
CA VAL A 253 -22.10 8.96 -2.62
C VAL A 253 -23.39 8.68 -3.40
N ARG A 254 -23.43 7.60 -4.19
CA ARG A 254 -24.66 7.21 -4.91
C ARG A 254 -25.81 6.87 -3.96
N SER A 255 -25.50 6.31 -2.79
CA SER A 255 -26.52 6.00 -1.78
C SER A 255 -27.07 7.26 -1.11
N GLU A 256 -26.22 8.26 -0.83
CA GLU A 256 -26.63 9.54 -0.26
C GLU A 256 -27.51 10.35 -1.21
N LEU A 257 -27.13 10.45 -2.49
CA LEU A 257 -27.93 11.16 -3.50
C LEU A 257 -29.34 10.58 -3.64
N LYS A 258 -29.49 9.25 -3.57
CA LYS A 258 -30.80 8.59 -3.61
C LYS A 258 -31.66 8.90 -2.39
N LYS A 259 -31.05 9.08 -1.21
CA LYS A 259 -31.77 9.45 0.02
C LYS A 259 -32.34 10.87 -0.10
N GLU A 260 -31.57 11.80 -0.64
CA GLU A 260 -32.01 13.18 -0.90
C GLU A 260 -33.19 13.22 -1.88
N GLU A 261 -33.11 12.47 -2.99
CA GLU A 261 -34.20 12.38 -3.98
C GLU A 261 -35.49 11.76 -3.39
N SER A 262 -35.37 10.81 -2.47
CA SER A 262 -36.54 10.19 -1.81
C SER A 262 -37.18 11.05 -0.71
N SER A 263 -36.51 12.11 -0.29
CA SER A 263 -36.97 13.03 0.76
C SER A 263 -37.60 14.31 0.20
N ALA A 264 -37.57 14.50 -1.13
CA ALA A 264 -38.16 15.61 -1.88
C ALA A 264 -39.50 15.20 -2.53
#